data_AF-A0A2G2W9T7-F1
#
_entry.id   AF-A0A2G2W9T7-F1
#
_cell.length_a   1.000
_cell.length_b   1.000
_cell.length_c   1.000
_cell.angle_alpha   90.00
_cell.angle_beta   90.00
_cell.angle_gamma   90.00
#
_symmetry.space_group_name_H-M   'P 1'
#
loop_
_entity.id
_entity.type
_entity.pdbx_description
1 polymer ?
#
loop_
_entity_poly.entity_id
_entity_poly.type
_entity_poly.pdbx_seq_one_letter_code
_entity_poly.pdbx_strand_id
1 'polypeptide(L)'
;MAMKRVLGYLKYTQNYALHYNKYPTVLEGYSDANWITGSNEVKSTSGYVFISGGAVSWKSSKQICIARSTMESEFIALDKASEETEWLRNFLEDIPYWPKPVAPVCIHCDSQTSIGRAGSILYNGKSRHIQQRNNTVRELLSSGIITIDYVKSKDNVSDPLTKGLSRERVEKTSKGLGLRHRMSQHGVIA
;
A
#
# COMPACT_ATOMS: atom_id res chain seq x y z
N MET A 1 21.92 -5.29 -11.47
CA MET A 1 21.17 -4.07 -11.90
C MET A 1 20.29 -3.48 -10.80
N ALA A 2 19.51 -4.27 -10.04
CA ALA A 2 18.63 -3.76 -8.98
C ALA A 2 19.35 -2.93 -7.90
N MET A 3 20.48 -3.41 -7.37
CA MET A 3 21.26 -2.70 -6.34
C MET A 3 21.74 -1.31 -6.81
N LYS A 4 22.15 -1.16 -8.08
CA LYS A 4 22.53 0.14 -8.65
C LYS A 4 21.35 1.12 -8.68
N ARG A 5 20.13 0.64 -8.96
CA ARG A 5 18.92 1.46 -8.93
C ARG A 5 18.60 1.94 -7.51
N VAL A 6 18.70 1.06 -6.53
CA VAL A 6 18.47 1.41 -5.12
C VAL A 6 19.50 2.43 -4.64
N LEU A 7 20.79 2.19 -4.88
CA LEU A 7 21.85 3.14 -4.50
C LEU A 7 21.69 4.49 -5.22
N GLY A 8 21.28 4.48 -6.50
CA GLY A 8 20.98 5.69 -7.25
C GLY A 8 19.80 6.48 -6.66
N TYR A 9 18.73 5.78 -6.27
CA TYR A 9 17.59 6.37 -5.58
C TYR A 9 18.03 7.02 -4.27
N LEU A 10 18.70 6.26 -3.39
CA LEU A 10 19.17 6.76 -2.09
C LEU A 10 20.10 7.97 -2.23
N LYS A 11 21.02 7.95 -3.20
CA LYS A 11 21.91 9.10 -3.48
C LYS A 11 21.11 10.33 -3.96
N TYR A 12 20.11 10.14 -4.81
CA TYR A 12 19.29 11.23 -5.33
C TYR A 12 18.34 11.81 -4.27
N THR A 13 17.81 10.96 -3.38
CA THR A 13 16.89 11.35 -2.31
C THR A 13 17.56 11.59 -0.97
N GLN A 14 18.90 11.70 -0.91
CA GLN A 14 19.65 11.88 0.34
C GLN A 14 19.23 13.12 1.13
N ASN A 15 18.78 14.16 0.42
CA ASN A 15 18.30 15.41 1.00
C ASN A 15 16.77 15.46 1.11
N TYR A 16 16.07 14.35 0.93
CA TYR A 16 14.61 14.31 1.05
C TYR A 16 14.21 13.93 2.48
N ALA A 17 13.06 14.42 2.91
CA ALA A 17 12.43 14.07 4.17
C ALA A 17 10.93 13.84 3.97
N LEU A 18 10.31 13.05 4.84
CA LEU A 18 8.86 12.93 4.91
C LEU A 18 8.27 14.21 5.49
N HIS A 19 7.38 14.85 4.72
CA HIS A 19 6.64 16.02 5.14
C HIS A 19 5.18 15.64 5.34
N TYR A 20 4.67 15.90 6.55
CA TYR A 20 3.27 15.71 6.89
C TYR A 20 2.56 17.06 6.80
N ASN A 21 1.78 17.28 5.74
CA ASN A 21 1.27 18.62 5.42
C ASN A 21 -0.22 18.70 5.06
N LYS A 22 -0.99 17.62 5.22
CA LYS A 22 -2.45 17.65 5.04
C LYS A 22 -3.13 17.70 6.41
N TYR A 23 -4.15 18.54 6.55
CA TYR A 23 -5.07 18.52 7.68
C TYR A 23 -6.50 18.86 7.20
N PRO A 24 -7.56 18.18 7.67
CA PRO A 24 -7.51 17.00 8.56
C PRO A 24 -6.86 15.81 7.85
N THR A 25 -6.04 15.05 8.59
CA THR A 25 -5.38 13.85 8.07
C THR A 25 -6.36 12.69 8.04
N VAL A 26 -6.76 12.27 6.84
CA VAL A 26 -7.44 10.98 6.63
C VAL A 26 -6.37 9.92 6.41
N LEU A 27 -6.50 8.78 7.09
CA LEU A 27 -5.65 7.61 6.84
C LEU A 27 -6.17 6.89 5.60
N GLU A 28 -5.31 6.76 4.58
CA GLU A 28 -5.62 6.05 3.34
C GLU A 28 -4.52 5.03 3.04
N GLY A 29 -4.90 3.85 2.55
CA GLY A 29 -4.00 2.78 2.18
C GLY A 29 -3.92 2.59 0.67
N TYR A 30 -2.80 2.06 0.19
CA TYR A 30 -2.59 1.64 -1.19
C TYR A 30 -1.96 0.26 -1.18
N SER A 31 -2.44 -0.62 -2.06
CA SER A 31 -1.93 -1.98 -2.24
C SER A 31 -1.57 -2.23 -3.69
N ASP A 32 -0.53 -3.02 -3.90
CA ASP A 32 -0.10 -3.47 -5.22
C ASP A 32 0.61 -4.82 -5.13
N ALA A 33 0.63 -5.58 -6.22
CA ALA A 33 1.46 -6.75 -6.37
C ALA A 33 2.19 -6.77 -7.72
N ASN A 34 3.24 -7.58 -7.77
CA ASN A 34 3.90 -7.89 -9.02
C ASN A 34 4.00 -9.41 -9.17
N TRP A 35 3.23 -9.95 -10.10
CA TRP A 35 3.22 -11.37 -10.44
C TRP A 35 4.42 -11.72 -11.32
N ILE A 36 5.31 -12.57 -10.81
CA ILE A 36 6.53 -12.98 -11.50
C ILE A 36 6.33 -14.39 -12.05
N THR A 37 6.40 -14.55 -13.37
CA THR A 37 6.24 -15.85 -14.07
C THR A 37 7.46 -16.28 -14.90
N GLY A 38 8.52 -15.48 -14.94
CA GLY A 38 9.58 -15.61 -15.96
C GLY A 38 11.01 -15.80 -15.44
N SER A 39 11.22 -16.08 -14.16
CA SER A 39 12.57 -16.32 -13.60
C SER A 39 12.58 -17.54 -12.70
N ASN A 40 13.76 -17.95 -12.19
CA ASN A 40 13.87 -18.95 -11.12
C ASN A 40 13.07 -18.57 -9.84
N GLU A 41 12.53 -17.34 -9.77
CA GLU A 41 11.63 -16.89 -8.71
C GLU A 41 10.17 -17.11 -9.09
N VAL A 42 9.54 -18.08 -8.42
CA VAL A 42 8.13 -18.45 -8.61
C VAL A 42 7.18 -17.57 -7.77
N LYS A 43 7.73 -16.73 -6.88
CA LYS A 43 6.97 -15.98 -5.86
C LYS A 43 6.80 -14.53 -6.26
N SER A 44 5.55 -14.06 -6.22
CA SER A 44 5.20 -12.66 -6.45
C SER A 44 5.67 -11.75 -5.32
N THR A 45 5.73 -10.45 -5.55
CA THR A 45 6.02 -9.44 -4.52
C THR A 45 4.75 -8.66 -4.21
N SER A 46 4.40 -8.53 -2.94
CA SER A 46 3.33 -7.66 -2.46
C SER A 46 3.90 -6.39 -1.85
N GLY A 47 3.21 -5.28 -2.04
CA GLY A 47 3.53 -4.02 -1.40
C GLY A 47 2.28 -3.28 -0.94
N TYR A 48 2.42 -2.53 0.16
CA TYR A 48 1.41 -1.58 0.59
C TYR A 48 2.04 -0.35 1.20
N VAL A 49 1.29 0.76 1.20
CA VAL A 49 1.63 1.97 1.92
C VAL A 49 0.39 2.67 2.45
N PHE A 50 0.48 3.17 3.68
CA PHE A 50 -0.52 3.98 4.34
C PHE A 50 -0.03 5.41 4.46
N ILE A 51 -0.92 6.36 4.17
CA ILE A 51 -0.63 7.79 4.11
C ILE A 51 -1.62 8.52 5.03
N SER A 52 -1.09 9.42 5.86
CA SER A 52 -1.83 10.33 6.73
C SER A 52 -1.13 11.69 6.69
N GLY A 53 -1.33 12.44 5.59
CA GLY A 53 -0.57 13.65 5.27
C GLY A 53 0.89 13.42 4.82
N GLY A 54 1.41 12.22 5.04
CA GLY A 54 2.68 11.64 4.57
C GLY A 54 2.67 10.14 4.84
N ALA A 55 3.61 9.37 4.29
CA ALA A 55 3.67 7.91 4.51
C ALA A 55 3.94 7.57 5.97
N VAL A 56 3.07 6.75 6.59
CA VAL A 56 3.14 6.37 8.02
C VAL A 56 3.46 4.89 8.25
N SER A 57 3.02 4.00 7.35
CA SER A 57 3.35 2.58 7.36
C SER A 57 3.51 2.09 5.94
N TRP A 58 4.50 1.24 5.67
CA TRP A 58 4.72 0.67 4.35
C TRP A 58 5.43 -0.67 4.44
N LYS A 59 5.25 -1.51 3.43
CA LYS A 59 5.92 -2.80 3.33
C LYS A 59 6.11 -3.21 1.88
N SER A 60 7.25 -3.85 1.62
CA SER A 60 7.52 -4.61 0.41
C SER A 60 7.97 -6.01 0.83
N SER A 61 7.31 -7.07 0.36
CA SER A 61 7.64 -8.43 0.77
C SER A 61 7.32 -9.46 -0.31
N LYS A 62 8.16 -10.50 -0.40
CA LYS A 62 7.88 -11.66 -1.24
C LYS A 62 6.71 -12.45 -0.66
N GLN A 63 5.76 -12.83 -1.51
CA GLN A 63 4.63 -13.66 -1.12
C GLN A 63 5.09 -15.05 -0.69
N ILE A 64 4.60 -15.52 0.45
CA ILE A 64 4.91 -16.86 0.94
C ILE A 64 4.19 -17.90 0.07
N CYS A 65 2.93 -17.62 -0.29
CA CYS A 65 2.11 -18.44 -1.16
C CYS A 65 2.44 -18.18 -2.64
N ILE A 66 2.32 -19.21 -3.48
CA ILE A 66 2.45 -19.07 -4.93
C ILE A 66 1.09 -18.63 -5.49
N ALA A 67 1.02 -17.39 -5.96
CA ALA A 67 -0.14 -16.89 -6.70
C ALA A 67 -0.17 -17.49 -8.12
N ARG A 68 -1.35 -17.94 -8.57
CA ARG A 68 -1.52 -18.56 -9.88
C ARG A 68 -1.96 -17.58 -10.97
N SER A 69 -2.22 -16.34 -10.60
CA SER A 69 -2.57 -15.26 -11.53
C SER A 69 -2.23 -13.90 -10.91
N THR A 70 -2.18 -12.87 -11.75
CA THR A 70 -2.07 -11.47 -11.30
C THR A 70 -3.20 -11.11 -10.33
N MET A 71 -4.43 -11.55 -10.60
CA MET A 71 -5.56 -11.32 -9.69
C MET A 71 -5.31 -11.94 -8.30
N GLU A 72 -4.76 -13.16 -8.22
CA GLU A 72 -4.46 -13.76 -6.93
C GLU A 72 -3.31 -13.05 -6.20
N SER A 73 -2.28 -12.60 -6.91
CA SER A 73 -1.19 -11.86 -6.28
C SER A 73 -1.64 -10.51 -5.74
N GLU A 74 -2.48 -9.79 -6.50
CA GLU A 74 -3.07 -8.51 -6.09
C GLU A 74 -3.98 -8.70 -4.88
N PHE A 75 -4.83 -9.74 -4.90
CA PHE A 75 -5.68 -10.05 -3.76
C PHE A 75 -4.88 -10.39 -2.49
N ILE A 76 -3.75 -11.09 -2.62
CA ILE A 76 -2.84 -11.37 -1.49
C ILE A 76 -2.23 -10.07 -0.94
N ALA A 77 -1.90 -9.09 -1.80
CA ALA A 77 -1.41 -7.79 -1.34
C ALA A 77 -2.50 -6.99 -0.61
N LEU A 78 -3.72 -6.99 -1.15
CA LEU A 78 -4.89 -6.36 -0.54
C LEU A 78 -5.21 -6.94 0.84
N ASP A 79 -5.17 -8.27 0.97
CA ASP A 79 -5.34 -8.96 2.26
C ASP A 79 -4.29 -8.52 3.29
N LYS A 80 -3.01 -8.40 2.89
CA LYS A 80 -1.96 -7.89 3.77
C LYS A 80 -2.11 -6.42 4.13
N ALA A 81 -2.57 -5.59 3.20
CA ALA A 81 -2.94 -4.21 3.53
C ALA A 81 -4.13 -4.17 4.51
N SER A 82 -5.10 -5.08 4.37
CA SER A 82 -6.27 -5.13 5.25
C SER A 82 -5.89 -5.51 6.69
N GLU A 83 -4.99 -6.47 6.88
CA GLU A 83 -4.41 -6.81 8.20
C GLU A 83 -3.72 -5.60 8.85
N GLU A 84 -2.88 -4.89 8.09
CA GLU A 84 -2.21 -3.67 8.57
C GLU A 84 -3.22 -2.56 8.91
N THR A 85 -4.28 -2.45 8.12
CA THR A 85 -5.33 -1.44 8.31
C THR A 85 -6.06 -1.64 9.63
N GLU A 86 -6.42 -2.89 9.95
CA GLU A 86 -7.05 -3.23 11.21
C GLU A 86 -6.14 -2.86 12.40
N TRP A 87 -4.85 -3.19 12.30
CA TRP A 87 -3.87 -2.80 13.32
C TRP A 87 -3.74 -1.28 13.46
N LEU A 88 -3.60 -0.55 12.36
CA LEU A 88 -3.51 0.91 12.37
C LEU A 88 -4.77 1.54 12.93
N ARG A 89 -5.96 1.05 12.58
CA ARG A 89 -7.23 1.56 13.09
C ARG A 89 -7.31 1.39 14.61
N ASN A 90 -6.97 0.21 15.13
CA ASN A 90 -6.95 -0.04 16.57
C ASN A 90 -5.94 0.87 17.29
N PHE A 91 -4.75 1.05 16.71
CA PHE A 91 -3.75 1.98 17.22
C PHE A 91 -4.26 3.44 17.25
N LEU A 92 -4.99 3.87 16.22
CA LEU A 92 -5.59 5.21 16.16
C LEU A 92 -6.72 5.40 17.19
N GLU A 93 -7.52 4.37 17.46
CA GLU A 93 -8.56 4.41 18.51
C GLU A 93 -7.94 4.64 19.90
N ASP A 94 -6.72 4.15 20.14
CA ASP A 94 -6.01 4.33 21.41
C ASP A 94 -5.37 5.72 21.57
N ILE A 95 -5.26 6.52 20.50
CA ILE A 95 -4.68 7.87 20.57
C ILE A 95 -5.70 8.87 21.11
N PRO A 96 -5.44 9.55 22.25
CA PRO A 96 -6.43 10.43 22.90
C PRO A 96 -6.92 11.61 22.05
N TYR A 97 -6.04 12.16 21.20
CA TYR A 97 -6.31 13.35 20.39
C TYR A 97 -6.74 13.04 18.96
N TRP A 98 -6.86 11.76 18.60
CA TRP A 98 -7.35 11.37 17.29
C TRP A 98 -8.87 11.52 17.21
N PRO A 99 -9.45 12.05 16.11
CA PRO A 99 -10.90 12.16 15.98
C PRO A 99 -11.60 10.80 16.10
N LYS A 100 -12.61 10.71 16.98
CA LYS A 100 -13.39 9.49 17.23
C LYS A 100 -14.85 9.64 16.78
N PRO A 101 -15.48 8.58 16.26
CA PRO A 101 -14.90 7.26 15.98
C PRO A 101 -13.92 7.28 14.80
N VAL A 102 -12.95 6.36 14.75
CA VAL A 102 -12.05 6.25 13.60
C VAL A 102 -12.86 5.79 12.39
N ALA A 103 -12.90 6.64 11.36
CA ALA A 103 -13.59 6.38 10.11
C ALA A 103 -13.01 5.13 9.40
N PRO A 104 -13.81 4.43 8.56
CA PRO A 104 -13.31 3.34 7.73
C PRO A 104 -12.11 3.80 6.89
N VAL A 105 -11.05 3.00 6.84
CA VAL A 105 -9.86 3.32 6.05
C VAL A 105 -10.04 2.83 4.62
N CYS A 106 -9.88 3.73 3.65
CA CYS A 106 -9.95 3.38 2.24
C CYS A 106 -8.63 2.77 1.77
N ILE A 107 -8.69 1.54 1.23
CA ILE A 107 -7.57 0.87 0.58
C ILE A 107 -7.75 0.98 -0.94
N HIS A 108 -6.84 1.68 -1.59
CA HIS A 108 -6.79 1.79 -3.04
C HIS A 108 -6.05 0.59 -3.65
N CYS A 109 -6.68 -0.03 -4.65
CA CYS A 109 -6.13 -1.17 -5.39
C CYS A 109 -6.29 -0.91 -6.90
N ASP A 110 -5.29 -1.28 -7.71
CA ASP A 110 -5.33 -1.09 -9.17
C ASP A 110 -5.92 -2.30 -9.93
N SER A 111 -6.43 -3.29 -9.20
CA SER A 111 -6.96 -4.54 -9.72
C SER A 111 -8.47 -4.65 -9.52
N GLN A 112 -9.25 -4.22 -10.52
CA GLN A 112 -10.72 -4.29 -10.47
C GLN A 112 -11.23 -5.73 -10.21
N THR A 113 -10.51 -6.74 -10.71
CA THR A 113 -10.85 -8.14 -10.50
C THR A 113 -10.64 -8.58 -9.04
N SER A 114 -9.61 -8.05 -8.37
CA SER A 114 -9.37 -8.28 -6.95
C SER A 114 -10.41 -7.57 -6.08
N ILE A 115 -10.79 -6.34 -6.45
CA ILE A 115 -11.89 -5.59 -5.80
C ILE A 115 -13.20 -6.37 -5.92
N GLY A 116 -13.54 -6.84 -7.14
CA GLY A 116 -14.73 -7.67 -7.35
C GLY A 116 -14.72 -8.95 -6.51
N ARG A 117 -13.55 -9.56 -6.33
CA ARG A 117 -13.38 -10.75 -5.48
C ARG A 117 -13.58 -10.46 -4.00
N ALA A 118 -13.12 -9.30 -3.51
CA ALA A 118 -13.33 -8.88 -2.13
C ALA A 118 -14.84 -8.73 -1.81
N GLY A 119 -15.61 -8.17 -2.74
CA GLY A 119 -17.06 -8.00 -2.60
C GLY A 119 -17.90 -9.25 -2.89
N SER A 120 -17.36 -10.23 -3.63
CA SER A 120 -18.11 -11.45 -3.97
C SER A 120 -18.33 -12.34 -2.73
N ILE A 121 -19.56 -12.83 -2.52
CA ILE A 121 -19.89 -13.83 -1.47
C ILE A 121 -19.33 -15.21 -1.83
N LEU A 122 -19.35 -15.54 -3.13
CA LEU A 122 -19.00 -16.86 -3.63
C LEU A 122 -17.51 -16.94 -3.97
N TYR A 123 -16.75 -17.68 -3.16
CA TYR A 123 -15.40 -18.12 -3.56
C TYR A 123 -15.51 -19.41 -4.37
N ASN A 124 -15.35 -19.31 -5.70
CA ASN A 124 -15.42 -20.46 -6.60
C ASN A 124 -14.07 -21.19 -6.79
N GLY A 125 -13.04 -20.81 -6.03
CA GLY A 125 -11.71 -21.39 -6.17
C GLY A 125 -11.49 -22.61 -5.26
N LYS A 126 -10.47 -23.42 -5.61
CA LYS A 126 -10.12 -24.64 -4.85
C LYS A 126 -9.08 -24.41 -3.74
N SER A 127 -8.62 -23.17 -3.54
CA SER A 127 -7.49 -22.87 -2.66
C SER A 127 -7.94 -22.38 -1.28
N ARG A 128 -7.85 -23.26 -0.26
CA ARG A 128 -8.26 -22.96 1.11
C ARG A 128 -7.59 -21.72 1.69
N HIS A 129 -6.29 -21.52 1.43
CA HIS A 129 -5.58 -20.35 1.96
C HIS A 129 -6.05 -19.03 1.33
N ILE A 130 -6.52 -19.05 0.07
CA ILE A 130 -7.10 -17.84 -0.53
C ILE A 130 -8.54 -17.64 -0.05
N GLN A 131 -9.29 -18.72 0.16
CA GLN A 131 -10.63 -18.63 0.76
C GLN A 131 -10.59 -17.95 2.13
N GLN A 132 -9.62 -18.33 2.97
CA GLN A 132 -9.48 -17.72 4.30
C GLN A 132 -9.21 -16.22 4.21
N ARG A 133 -8.29 -15.79 3.34
CA ARG A 133 -8.01 -14.37 3.07
C ARG A 133 -9.25 -13.63 2.55
N ASN A 134 -9.97 -14.24 1.62
CA ASN A 134 -11.23 -13.69 1.11
C ASN A 134 -12.23 -13.44 2.25
N ASN A 135 -12.36 -14.39 3.19
CA ASN A 135 -13.27 -14.25 4.32
C ASN A 135 -12.84 -13.12 5.27
N THR A 136 -11.54 -13.03 5.59
CA THR A 136 -11.00 -11.94 6.43
C THR A 136 -11.24 -10.57 5.81
N VAL A 137 -10.88 -10.37 4.54
CA VAL A 137 -11.13 -9.09 3.85
C VAL A 137 -12.62 -8.75 3.81
N ARG A 138 -13.48 -9.75 3.62
CA ARG A 138 -14.93 -9.54 3.61
C ARG A 138 -15.47 -9.14 4.99
N GLU A 139 -14.97 -9.76 6.05
CA GLU A 139 -15.35 -9.42 7.43
C GLU A 139 -14.99 -7.97 7.76
N LEU A 140 -13.80 -7.53 7.36
CA LEU A 140 -13.33 -6.15 7.53
C LEU A 140 -14.18 -5.14 6.72
N LEU A 141 -14.61 -5.52 5.51
CA LEU A 141 -15.56 -4.73 4.72
C LEU A 141 -16.93 -4.65 5.40
N SER A 142 -17.48 -5.78 5.85
CA SER A 142 -18.82 -5.83 6.45
C SER A 142 -18.91 -5.14 7.81
N SER A 143 -17.81 -5.13 8.57
CA SER A 143 -17.69 -4.41 9.84
C SER A 143 -17.44 -2.92 9.67
N GLY A 144 -17.23 -2.44 8.44
CA GLY A 144 -16.92 -1.03 8.17
C GLY A 144 -15.54 -0.61 8.67
N ILE A 145 -14.60 -1.55 8.87
CA ILE A 145 -13.22 -1.23 9.23
C ILE A 145 -12.47 -0.68 8.00
N ILE A 146 -12.73 -1.26 6.83
CA ILE A 146 -12.11 -0.87 5.57
C ILE A 146 -13.16 -0.55 4.50
N THR A 147 -12.78 0.30 3.56
CA THR A 147 -13.40 0.41 2.24
C THR A 147 -12.35 0.13 1.18
N ILE A 148 -12.77 -0.26 -0.03
CA ILE A 148 -11.83 -0.54 -1.12
C ILE A 148 -12.28 0.26 -2.34
N ASP A 149 -11.34 0.98 -2.94
CA ASP A 149 -11.59 1.78 -4.14
C ASP A 149 -10.56 1.48 -5.24
N TYR A 150 -10.98 1.67 -6.48
CA TYR A 150 -10.10 1.50 -7.62
C TYR A 150 -9.20 2.72 -7.82
N VAL A 151 -7.90 2.47 -7.98
CA VAL A 151 -6.94 3.50 -8.43
C VAL A 151 -6.30 3.07 -9.73
N LYS A 152 -6.06 4.02 -10.64
CA LYS A 152 -5.29 3.72 -11.86
C LYS A 152 -3.86 3.36 -11.48
N SER A 153 -3.28 2.32 -12.08
CA SER A 153 -1.91 1.86 -11.78
C SER A 153 -0.84 2.99 -11.85
N LYS A 154 -0.99 3.95 -12.77
CA LYS A 154 -0.10 5.13 -12.88
C LYS A 154 -0.20 6.13 -11.71
N ASP A 155 -1.26 6.03 -10.92
CA ASP A 155 -1.60 6.86 -9.77
C ASP A 155 -1.46 6.06 -8.46
N ASN A 156 -1.21 4.75 -8.54
CA ASN A 156 -0.97 3.90 -7.37
C ASN A 156 0.41 4.19 -6.76
N VAL A 157 0.44 4.64 -5.50
CA VAL A 157 1.68 5.03 -4.81
C VAL A 157 2.42 3.85 -4.19
N SER A 158 1.81 2.65 -4.14
CA SER A 158 2.50 1.41 -3.71
C SER A 158 3.30 0.73 -4.82
N ASP A 159 3.12 1.12 -6.10
CA ASP A 159 3.85 0.56 -7.25
C ASP A 159 5.39 0.51 -7.09
N PRO A 160 6.07 1.52 -6.50
CA PRO A 160 7.52 1.46 -6.29
C PRO A 160 7.96 0.32 -5.37
N LEU A 161 7.05 -0.23 -4.56
CA LEU A 161 7.33 -1.28 -3.59
C LEU A 161 7.37 -2.68 -4.23
N THR A 162 6.90 -2.81 -5.46
CA THR A 162 6.68 -4.11 -6.14
C THR A 162 7.31 -4.14 -7.54
N LYS A 163 7.41 -2.97 -8.19
CA LYS A 163 7.79 -2.81 -9.60
C LYS A 163 9.02 -1.91 -9.72
N GLY A 164 9.87 -2.22 -10.71
CA GLY A 164 10.96 -1.34 -11.13
C GLY A 164 10.45 -0.23 -12.03
N LEU A 165 10.19 0.96 -11.48
CA LEU A 165 9.57 2.08 -12.21
C LEU A 165 10.58 2.95 -12.98
N SER A 166 10.07 3.76 -13.92
CA SER A 166 10.82 4.86 -14.54
C SER A 166 11.09 5.97 -13.52
N ARG A 167 12.12 6.78 -13.76
CA ARG A 167 12.48 7.90 -12.89
C ARG A 167 11.32 8.86 -12.64
N GLU A 168 10.60 9.25 -13.69
CA GLU A 168 9.43 10.12 -13.60
C GLU A 168 8.36 9.56 -12.67
N ARG A 169 8.07 8.26 -12.77
CA ARG A 169 7.09 7.59 -11.90
C ARG A 169 7.58 7.51 -10.46
N VAL A 170 8.87 7.26 -10.23
CA VAL A 170 9.47 7.30 -8.88
C VAL A 170 9.36 8.69 -8.27
N GLU A 171 9.63 9.76 -9.03
CA GLU A 171 9.51 11.14 -8.56
C GLU A 171 8.06 11.51 -8.23
N LYS A 172 7.10 11.11 -9.08
CA LYS A 172 5.67 11.31 -8.84
C LYS A 172 5.18 10.59 -7.58
N THR A 173 5.49 9.31 -7.45
CA THR A 173 5.09 8.50 -6.29
C THR A 173 5.78 8.97 -5.01
N SER A 174 7.06 9.36 -5.06
CA SER A 174 7.77 9.96 -3.91
C SER A 174 7.06 11.21 -3.39
N LYS A 175 6.60 12.10 -4.28
CA LYS A 175 5.79 13.27 -3.89
C LYS A 175 4.46 12.86 -3.26
N GLY A 176 3.82 11.81 -3.78
CA GLY A 176 2.58 11.23 -3.23
C GLY A 176 2.76 10.67 -1.82
N LEU A 177 3.91 10.03 -1.55
CA LEU A 177 4.31 9.54 -0.23
C LEU A 177 4.66 10.66 0.77
N GLY A 178 4.69 11.92 0.33
CA GLY A 178 5.11 13.05 1.16
C GLY A 178 6.62 13.28 1.21
N LEU A 179 7.42 12.60 0.39
CA LEU A 179 8.86 12.87 0.30
C LEU A 179 9.10 14.19 -0.44
N ARG A 180 9.79 15.13 0.24
CA ARG A 180 10.13 16.46 -0.27
C ARG A 180 11.58 16.78 0.03
N HIS A 181 12.20 17.67 -0.76
CA HIS A 181 13.53 18.16 -0.45
C HIS A 181 13.49 18.91 0.88
N ARG A 182 14.44 18.60 1.77
CA ARG A 182 14.67 19.30 3.02
C ARG A 182 14.98 20.76 2.66
N MET A 183 14.11 21.68 3.06
CA MET A 183 14.45 23.10 2.95
C MET A 183 15.61 23.36 3.91
N SER A 184 16.66 24.04 3.45
CA SER A 184 17.70 24.49 4.37
C SER A 184 17.05 25.47 5.33
N GLN A 185 17.06 25.19 6.63
CA GLN A 185 16.79 26.20 7.64
C GLN A 185 17.95 27.19 7.64
N HIS A 186 17.96 28.12 6.67
CA HIS A 186 18.69 29.38 6.74
C HIS A 186 17.65 30.48 6.74
N GLY A 187 17.13 30.73 7.94
CA GLY A 187 16.09 31.70 8.23
C GLY A 187 15.87 31.69 9.73
N VAL A 188 16.91 32.14 10.45
CA VAL A 188 16.82 32.45 11.87
C VAL A 188 15.69 33.45 12.03
N ILE A 189 14.64 33.05 12.75
CA ILE A 189 13.71 33.98 13.36
C ILE A 189 14.25 34.23 14.76
N ALA A 190 14.90 35.39 14.93
CA ALA A 190 15.04 36.15 16.16
C ALA A 190 15.29 37.60 15.76
#